data_AF-A0A2V8FZX9-F1
#
_entry.id   AF-A0A2V8FZX9-F1
#
_cell.length_a   1.000
_cell.length_b   1.000
_cell.length_c   1.000
_cell.angle_alpha   90.00
_cell.angle_beta   90.00
_cell.angle_gamma   90.00
#
_symmetry.space_group_name_H-M   'P 1'
#
loop_
_entity.id
_entity.type
_entity.pdbx_description
1 polymer ?
#
loop_
_entity_poly.entity_id
_entity_poly.type
_entity_poly.pdbx_seq_one_letter_code
_entity_poly.pdbx_strand_id
1 'polypeptide(L)'
;MVVLAALALAGCGRGAGGTAENEERRTAVRNALQNAAHGRPVFVSADKEGERLWRQAREFYQARNFEPAWIDETSARPQLNELVDALQHADREGLDPSLYGASTLAARRDEASRGFVTKKGFNESEAVALDVWLTYLYLQYSSDLADGLSDLSHADPAWQIKPEPFDARRHLEDALRQNRVAKSLQELTSRDPEYAGGRAYPTMCASSRDSGTPRSPSSPSNSPSLTTTRDR
;
A
#
# COMPACT_ATOMS: atom_id res chain seq x y z
N MET A 1 45.44 -27.93 -53.45
CA MET A 1 45.15 -27.06 -52.29
C MET A 1 44.62 -25.76 -52.87
N VAL A 2 43.36 -25.38 -52.68
CA VAL A 2 42.82 -24.82 -51.43
C VAL A 2 41.35 -25.22 -51.26
N VAL A 3 41.00 -25.55 -50.02
CA VAL A 3 39.69 -25.95 -49.49
C VAL A 3 39.04 -24.73 -48.83
N LEU A 4 37.72 -24.57 -49.05
CA LEU A 4 36.65 -23.92 -48.25
C LEU A 4 36.96 -22.67 -47.39
N ALA A 5 36.08 -21.67 -47.49
CA ALA A 5 35.24 -21.27 -46.36
C ALA A 5 34.18 -20.23 -46.78
N ALA A 6 32.93 -20.68 -46.96
CA ALA A 6 31.77 -19.80 -46.88
C ALA A 6 31.50 -19.55 -45.39
N LEU A 7 31.80 -18.34 -44.89
CA LEU A 7 31.38 -17.92 -43.56
C LEU A 7 29.89 -17.55 -43.60
N ALA A 8 29.05 -18.47 -43.16
CA ALA A 8 27.70 -18.14 -42.72
C ALA A 8 27.79 -17.40 -41.38
N LEU A 9 27.49 -16.10 -41.38
CA LEU A 9 27.27 -15.33 -40.16
C LEU A 9 25.94 -15.77 -39.55
N ALA A 10 25.98 -16.79 -38.69
CA ALA A 10 24.92 -17.07 -37.73
C ALA A 10 24.97 -16.00 -36.62
N GLY A 11 24.41 -14.83 -36.91
CA GLY A 11 24.17 -13.80 -35.91
C GLY A 11 23.05 -14.25 -34.97
N CYS A 12 23.41 -14.55 -33.72
CA CYS A 12 22.49 -14.90 -32.65
C CYS A 12 21.44 -13.79 -32.42
N GLY A 13 20.22 -14.01 -32.91
CA GLY A 13 19.04 -13.24 -32.53
C GLY A 13 18.60 -13.58 -31.11
N ARG A 14 19.26 -13.00 -30.11
CA ARG A 14 18.91 -13.16 -28.68
C ARG A 14 18.04 -12.02 -28.14
N GLY A 15 17.52 -11.16 -29.02
CA GLY A 15 16.71 -9.99 -28.66
C GLY A 15 15.19 -10.13 -28.91
N ALA A 16 14.74 -11.11 -29.69
CA ALA A 16 13.32 -11.26 -30.03
C ALA A 16 12.49 -11.95 -28.93
N GLY A 17 13.14 -12.73 -28.05
CA GLY A 17 12.48 -13.47 -26.96
C GLY A 17 11.98 -12.55 -25.85
N GLY A 18 12.84 -11.70 -25.30
CA GLY A 18 12.48 -10.79 -24.20
C GLY A 18 11.40 -9.77 -24.59
N THR A 19 11.38 -9.32 -25.85
CA THR A 19 10.33 -8.39 -26.31
C THR A 19 8.94 -9.02 -26.36
N ALA A 20 8.84 -10.29 -26.76
CA ALA A 20 7.56 -10.99 -26.84
C ALA A 20 7.01 -11.33 -25.45
N GLU A 21 7.88 -11.81 -24.54
CA GLU A 21 7.55 -12.11 -23.15
C GLU A 21 7.10 -10.84 -22.40
N ASN A 22 7.76 -9.70 -22.64
CA ASN A 22 7.34 -8.41 -22.08
C ASN A 22 5.98 -7.91 -22.60
N GLU A 23 5.63 -8.17 -23.85
CA GLU A 23 4.29 -7.84 -24.39
C GLU A 23 3.21 -8.75 -23.80
N GLU A 24 3.51 -10.04 -23.64
CA GLU A 24 2.60 -11.00 -23.01
C GLU A 24 2.30 -10.59 -21.56
N ARG A 25 3.33 -10.25 -20.80
CA ARG A 25 3.20 -9.76 -19.42
C ARG A 25 2.40 -8.47 -19.32
N ARG A 26 2.68 -7.48 -20.16
CA ARG A 26 1.88 -6.23 -20.24
C ARG A 26 0.42 -6.51 -20.57
N THR A 27 0.18 -7.48 -21.45
CA THR A 27 -1.18 -7.93 -21.79
C THR A 27 -1.84 -8.64 -20.60
N ALA A 28 -1.10 -9.45 -19.85
CA ALA A 28 -1.60 -10.11 -18.64
C ALA A 28 -1.96 -9.10 -17.54
N VAL A 29 -1.14 -8.08 -17.29
CA VAL A 29 -1.46 -6.98 -16.36
C VAL A 29 -2.72 -6.25 -16.83
N ARG A 30 -2.81 -5.89 -18.11
CA ARG A 30 -3.99 -5.26 -18.69
C ARG A 30 -5.25 -6.10 -18.47
N ASN A 31 -5.18 -7.39 -18.77
CA ASN A 31 -6.30 -8.31 -18.62
C ASN A 31 -6.70 -8.47 -17.14
N ALA A 32 -5.75 -8.56 -16.22
CA ALA A 32 -6.02 -8.62 -14.79
C ALA A 32 -6.77 -7.37 -14.30
N LEU A 33 -6.35 -6.18 -14.74
CA LEU A 33 -7.00 -4.91 -14.40
C LEU A 33 -8.38 -4.74 -15.07
N GLN A 34 -8.58 -5.28 -16.28
CA GLN A 34 -9.85 -5.26 -16.99
C GLN A 34 -10.87 -6.25 -16.41
N ASN A 35 -10.43 -7.47 -16.08
CA ASN A 35 -11.27 -8.45 -15.40
C ASN A 35 -11.72 -7.93 -14.03
N ALA A 36 -10.82 -7.24 -13.32
CA ALA A 36 -11.12 -6.52 -12.09
C ALA A 36 -11.94 -5.22 -12.29
N ALA A 37 -12.19 -4.79 -13.52
CA ALA A 37 -13.14 -3.70 -13.79
C ALA A 37 -14.59 -4.19 -13.75
N HIS A 38 -14.83 -5.50 -13.90
CA HIS A 38 -16.14 -6.14 -13.81
C HIS A 38 -16.50 -6.60 -12.38
N GLY A 39 -15.56 -6.51 -11.44
CA GLY A 39 -15.78 -6.79 -10.02
C GLY A 39 -14.55 -6.38 -9.19
N ARG A 40 -14.79 -5.78 -8.01
CA ARG A 40 -13.73 -5.34 -7.10
C ARG A 40 -12.86 -6.54 -6.68
N PRO A 41 -11.52 -6.48 -6.83
CA PRO A 41 -10.64 -7.51 -6.30
C PRO A 41 -10.82 -7.70 -4.80
N VAL A 42 -10.63 -8.93 -4.31
CA VAL A 42 -10.84 -9.29 -2.89
C VAL A 42 -9.97 -8.47 -1.93
N PHE A 43 -8.78 -8.06 -2.39
CA PHE A 43 -7.83 -7.27 -1.59
C PHE A 43 -8.14 -5.77 -1.56
N VAL A 44 -9.04 -5.27 -2.40
CA VAL A 44 -9.42 -3.85 -2.39
C VAL A 44 -10.47 -3.66 -1.32
N SER A 45 -10.40 -2.63 -0.48
CA SER A 45 -11.44 -2.32 0.53
C SER A 45 -12.78 -1.90 -0.11
N ALA A 46 -13.89 -2.15 0.59
CA ALA A 46 -15.25 -1.96 0.05
C ALA A 46 -15.79 -0.53 0.18
N ASP A 47 -15.02 0.35 0.82
CA ASP A 47 -15.38 1.71 1.14
C ASP A 47 -14.95 2.68 0.03
N LYS A 48 -15.34 3.95 0.16
CA LYS A 48 -15.04 4.99 -0.84
C LYS A 48 -13.54 5.18 -1.04
N GLU A 49 -12.77 4.99 0.01
CA GLU A 49 -11.32 5.10 -0.04
C GLU A 49 -10.70 3.94 -0.82
N GLY A 50 -11.12 2.71 -0.53
CA GLY A 50 -10.75 1.54 -1.34
C GLY A 50 -11.07 1.70 -2.83
N GLU A 51 -12.24 2.22 -3.19
CA GLU A 51 -12.61 2.51 -4.58
C GLU A 51 -11.72 3.60 -5.21
N ARG A 52 -11.40 4.65 -4.45
CA ARG A 52 -10.52 5.74 -4.90
C ARG A 52 -9.11 5.23 -5.21
N LEU A 53 -8.53 4.47 -4.28
CA LEU A 53 -7.20 3.88 -4.42
C LEU A 53 -7.14 2.84 -5.55
N TRP A 54 -8.21 2.07 -5.73
CA TRP A 54 -8.28 1.12 -6.84
C TRP A 54 -8.30 1.82 -8.21
N ARG A 55 -9.04 2.92 -8.34
CA ARG A 55 -8.98 3.76 -9.55
C ARG A 55 -7.57 4.30 -9.78
N GLN A 56 -6.89 4.79 -8.74
CA GLN A 56 -5.51 5.26 -8.81
C GLN A 56 -4.53 4.15 -9.25
N ALA A 57 -4.68 2.93 -8.75
CA ALA A 57 -3.88 1.78 -9.18
C ALA A 57 -4.06 1.49 -10.68
N ARG A 58 -5.29 1.58 -11.19
CA ARG A 58 -5.57 1.39 -12.63
C ARG A 58 -4.95 2.49 -13.47
N GLU A 59 -5.09 3.75 -13.06
CA GLU A 59 -4.48 4.91 -13.72
C GLU A 59 -2.94 4.82 -13.73
N PHE A 60 -2.34 4.35 -12.64
CA PHE A 60 -0.89 4.10 -12.53
C PHE A 60 -0.40 3.13 -13.61
N TYR A 61 -1.05 1.97 -13.76
CA TYR A 61 -0.64 1.00 -14.79
C TYR A 61 -0.94 1.49 -16.21
N GLN A 62 -2.01 2.24 -16.42
CA GLN A 62 -2.28 2.87 -17.72
C GLN A 62 -1.15 3.83 -18.11
N ALA A 63 -0.70 4.69 -17.19
CA ALA A 63 0.39 5.62 -17.42
C ALA A 63 1.74 4.92 -17.71
N ARG A 64 1.92 3.70 -17.18
CA ARG A 64 3.12 2.87 -17.38
C ARG A 64 3.01 1.87 -18.54
N ASN A 65 2.02 2.02 -19.44
CA ASN A 65 1.77 1.08 -20.53
C ASN A 65 1.63 -0.38 -20.07
N PHE A 66 1.07 -0.57 -18.87
CA PHE A 66 0.90 -1.86 -18.19
C PHE A 66 2.19 -2.60 -17.86
N GLU A 67 3.35 -1.92 -17.83
CA GLU A 67 4.59 -2.53 -17.34
C GLU A 67 4.50 -2.79 -15.83
N PRO A 68 4.84 -4.01 -15.36
CA PRO A 68 4.92 -4.34 -13.94
C PRO A 68 5.83 -3.38 -13.15
N ALA A 69 5.45 -3.10 -11.91
CA ALA A 69 6.14 -2.12 -11.07
C ALA A 69 7.19 -2.76 -10.14
N TRP A 70 6.95 -4.00 -9.72
CA TRP A 70 7.68 -4.66 -8.63
C TRP A 70 8.42 -5.92 -9.11
N ILE A 71 8.08 -6.42 -10.29
CA ILE A 71 8.62 -7.64 -10.87
C ILE A 71 9.28 -7.29 -12.22
N ASP A 72 10.44 -7.87 -12.49
CA ASP A 72 11.11 -7.83 -13.80
C ASP A 72 11.01 -9.20 -14.51
N GLU A 73 11.59 -9.33 -15.72
CA GLU A 73 11.54 -10.55 -16.54
C GLU A 73 11.86 -11.84 -15.73
N THR A 74 12.78 -11.77 -14.77
CA THR A 74 13.34 -12.95 -14.10
C THR A 74 13.25 -12.95 -12.58
N SER A 75 12.89 -11.83 -11.95
CA SER A 75 13.00 -11.64 -10.50
C SER A 75 12.16 -10.49 -9.93
N ALA A 76 11.96 -10.52 -8.61
CA ALA A 76 11.47 -9.37 -7.85
C ALA A 76 12.51 -8.23 -7.87
N ARG A 77 12.05 -7.00 -8.09
CA ARG A 77 12.89 -5.80 -8.00
C ARG A 77 13.17 -5.46 -6.52
N PRO A 78 14.28 -4.77 -6.18
CA PRO A 78 14.60 -4.42 -4.79
C PRO A 78 13.51 -3.63 -4.06
N GLN A 79 12.75 -2.80 -4.79
CA GLN A 79 11.67 -1.99 -4.24
C GLN A 79 10.52 -2.83 -3.67
N LEU A 80 10.33 -4.07 -4.17
CA LEU A 80 9.38 -5.02 -3.60
C LEU A 80 9.77 -5.33 -2.15
N ASN A 81 11.05 -5.60 -1.90
CA ASN A 81 11.54 -5.89 -0.55
C ASN A 81 11.40 -4.68 0.37
N GLU A 82 11.71 -3.48 -0.13
CA GLU A 82 11.52 -2.23 0.61
C GLU A 82 10.07 -2.03 1.07
N LEU A 83 9.10 -2.30 0.18
CA LEU A 83 7.68 -2.20 0.51
C LEU A 83 7.26 -3.27 1.52
N VAL A 84 7.64 -4.53 1.29
CA VAL A 84 7.29 -5.64 2.20
C VAL A 84 7.85 -5.39 3.60
N ASP A 85 9.11 -4.95 3.70
CA ASP A 85 9.74 -4.64 4.97
C ASP A 85 9.06 -3.45 5.66
N ALA A 86 8.62 -2.42 4.92
CA ALA A 86 7.86 -1.31 5.48
C ALA A 86 6.51 -1.76 6.05
N LEU A 87 5.77 -2.60 5.31
CA LEU A 87 4.46 -3.12 5.74
C LEU A 87 4.58 -4.04 6.97
N GLN A 88 5.65 -4.83 7.06
CA GLN A 88 5.92 -5.67 8.23
C GLN A 88 6.15 -4.88 9.51
N HIS A 89 6.65 -3.64 9.38
CA HIS A 89 6.98 -2.76 10.49
C HIS A 89 6.00 -1.60 10.61
N ALA A 90 4.79 -1.73 10.06
CA ALA A 90 3.73 -0.72 10.16
C ALA A 90 3.35 -0.39 11.61
N ASP A 91 3.59 -1.33 12.55
CA ASP A 91 3.43 -1.15 13.98
C ASP A 91 4.33 -0.05 14.57
N ARG A 92 5.48 0.23 13.96
CA ARG A 92 6.36 1.34 14.35
C ARG A 92 5.74 2.70 14.09
N GLU A 93 4.87 2.77 13.08
CA GLU A 93 4.08 3.95 12.74
C GLU A 93 2.70 3.93 13.45
N GLY A 94 2.47 2.88 14.26
CA GLY A 94 1.27 2.60 15.04
C GLY A 94 0.05 2.13 14.24
N LEU A 95 0.30 1.62 13.02
CA LEU A 95 -0.67 0.90 12.21
C LEU A 95 -0.60 -0.60 12.51
N ASP A 96 -1.62 -1.38 12.16
CA ASP A 96 -1.62 -2.84 12.36
C ASP A 96 -1.09 -3.55 11.10
N PRO A 97 0.08 -4.21 11.13
CA PRO A 97 0.64 -4.93 9.97
C PRO A 97 -0.29 -6.00 9.39
N SER A 98 -1.21 -6.55 10.18
CA SER A 98 -2.14 -7.58 9.73
C SER A 98 -3.17 -7.06 8.72
N LEU A 99 -3.50 -5.76 8.76
CA LEU A 99 -4.40 -5.10 7.80
C LEU A 99 -3.83 -5.08 6.38
N TYR A 100 -2.51 -5.21 6.24
CA TYR A 100 -1.81 -5.24 4.96
C TYR A 100 -1.43 -6.66 4.51
N GLY A 101 -1.80 -7.70 5.28
CA GLY A 101 -1.43 -9.08 4.95
C GLY A 101 0.08 -9.34 4.95
N ALA A 102 0.84 -8.63 5.79
CA ALA A 102 2.30 -8.61 5.78
C ALA A 102 2.96 -10.01 5.88
N SER A 103 2.36 -10.93 6.64
CA SER A 103 2.84 -12.31 6.76
C SER A 103 2.70 -13.11 5.45
N THR A 104 1.57 -12.94 4.75
CA THR A 104 1.32 -13.54 3.43
C THR A 104 2.28 -12.97 2.38
N LEU A 105 2.52 -11.66 2.41
CA LEU A 105 3.45 -11.01 1.48
C LEU A 105 4.89 -11.47 1.67
N ALA A 106 5.32 -11.67 2.92
CA ALA A 106 6.66 -12.20 3.23
C ALA A 106 6.88 -13.58 2.58
N ALA A 107 5.90 -14.47 2.68
CA ALA A 107 5.96 -15.79 2.05
C ALA A 107 6.01 -15.68 0.52
N ARG A 108 5.19 -14.80 -0.08
CA ARG A 108 5.17 -14.54 -1.53
C ARG A 108 6.47 -13.92 -2.05
N ARG A 109 7.11 -13.03 -1.27
CA ARG A 109 8.44 -12.48 -1.55
C ARG A 109 9.49 -13.59 -1.63
N ASP A 110 9.49 -14.50 -0.66
CA ASP A 110 10.45 -15.60 -0.61
C ASP A 110 10.27 -16.57 -1.79
N GLU A 111 9.04 -16.74 -2.30
CA GLU A 111 8.74 -17.47 -3.52
C GLU A 111 9.28 -16.74 -4.77
N ALA A 112 8.98 -15.45 -4.90
CA ALA A 112 9.43 -14.62 -6.03
C ALA A 112 10.97 -14.51 -6.10
N SER A 113 11.66 -14.52 -4.96
CA SER A 113 13.12 -14.44 -4.86
C SER A 113 13.85 -15.71 -5.31
N ARG A 114 13.16 -16.86 -5.38
CA ARG A 114 13.74 -18.14 -5.85
C ARG A 114 13.77 -18.24 -7.38
N GLY A 115 13.26 -17.22 -8.08
CA GLY A 115 13.21 -17.15 -9.53
C GLY A 115 12.11 -18.00 -10.16
N PHE A 116 11.64 -17.57 -11.33
CA PHE A 116 10.60 -18.22 -12.13
C PHE A 116 11.02 -19.60 -12.70
N VAL A 117 12.28 -20.01 -12.51
CA VAL A 117 12.93 -21.15 -13.19
C VAL A 117 12.82 -22.48 -12.42
N THR A 118 12.27 -22.50 -11.19
CA THR A 118 12.14 -23.77 -10.45
C THR A 118 10.99 -24.63 -11.00
N LYS A 119 11.07 -25.97 -10.89
CA LYS A 119 10.09 -26.96 -11.43
C LYS A 119 8.63 -26.82 -10.90
N LYS A 120 8.35 -25.84 -10.03
CA LYS A 120 7.03 -25.45 -9.52
C LYS A 120 6.78 -23.94 -9.70
N GLY A 121 7.44 -23.33 -10.69
CA GLY A 121 7.67 -21.89 -10.83
C GLY A 121 6.46 -21.02 -10.52
N PHE A 122 6.72 -19.94 -9.78
CA PHE A 122 5.84 -18.80 -9.60
C PHE A 122 5.22 -18.47 -10.98
N ASN A 123 3.92 -18.67 -11.13
CA ASN A 123 3.25 -18.57 -12.43
C ASN A 123 3.18 -17.09 -12.86
N GLU A 124 3.31 -16.79 -14.15
CA GLU A 124 3.13 -15.46 -14.72
C GLU A 124 1.85 -14.76 -14.22
N SER A 125 0.74 -15.50 -14.10
CA SER A 125 -0.52 -15.00 -13.54
C SER A 125 -0.41 -14.63 -12.04
N GLU A 126 0.33 -15.41 -11.26
CA GLU A 126 0.59 -15.13 -9.84
C GLU A 126 1.52 -13.92 -9.68
N ALA A 127 2.49 -13.76 -10.57
CA ALA A 127 3.35 -12.58 -10.64
C ALA A 127 2.54 -11.31 -10.91
N VAL A 128 1.68 -11.34 -11.93
CA VAL A 128 0.80 -10.21 -12.24
C VAL A 128 -0.14 -9.88 -11.08
N ALA A 129 -0.74 -10.90 -10.45
CA ALA A 129 -1.61 -10.70 -9.30
C ALA A 129 -0.85 -10.08 -8.11
N LEU A 130 0.38 -10.54 -7.83
CA LEU A 130 1.22 -9.99 -6.78
C LEU A 130 1.62 -8.54 -7.10
N ASP A 131 2.01 -8.25 -8.33
CA ASP A 131 2.42 -6.90 -8.76
C ASP A 131 1.28 -5.89 -8.54
N VAL A 132 0.06 -6.24 -8.98
CA VAL A 132 -1.12 -5.39 -8.80
C VAL A 132 -1.50 -5.24 -7.32
N TRP A 133 -1.40 -6.31 -6.54
CA TRP A 133 -1.70 -6.28 -5.11
C TRP A 133 -0.70 -5.39 -4.34
N LEU A 134 0.60 -5.52 -4.60
CA LEU A 134 1.64 -4.66 -4.02
C LEU A 134 1.42 -3.19 -4.36
N THR A 135 1.04 -2.89 -5.60
CA THR A 135 0.67 -1.53 -6.00
C THR A 135 -0.48 -1.00 -5.15
N TYR A 136 -1.56 -1.77 -4.99
CA TYR A 136 -2.69 -1.35 -4.15
C TYR A 136 -2.27 -1.12 -2.69
N LEU A 137 -1.46 -2.02 -2.12
CA LEU A 137 -0.97 -1.91 -0.75
C LEU A 137 -0.08 -0.69 -0.53
N TYR A 138 0.76 -0.33 -1.49
CA TYR A 138 1.52 0.91 -1.39
C TYR A 138 0.58 2.12 -1.33
N LEU A 139 -0.42 2.17 -2.20
CA LEU A 139 -1.37 3.29 -2.25
C LEU A 139 -2.16 3.40 -0.94
N GLN A 140 -2.64 2.26 -0.42
CA GLN A 140 -3.33 2.21 0.86
C GLN A 140 -2.43 2.66 2.01
N TYR A 141 -1.25 2.05 2.15
CA TYR A 141 -0.33 2.34 3.24
C TYR A 141 0.12 3.80 3.22
N SER A 142 0.49 4.35 2.06
CA SER A 142 0.86 5.77 1.95
C SER A 142 -0.30 6.72 2.26
N SER A 143 -1.54 6.37 1.91
CA SER A 143 -2.73 7.14 2.32
C SER A 143 -2.92 7.08 3.84
N ASP A 144 -2.84 5.90 4.44
CA ASP A 144 -3.00 5.72 5.89
C ASP A 144 -1.95 6.53 6.69
N LEU A 145 -0.70 6.57 6.20
CA LEU A 145 0.36 7.40 6.79
C LEU A 145 0.06 8.90 6.65
N ALA A 146 -0.41 9.35 5.47
CA ALA A 146 -0.72 10.75 5.20
C ALA A 146 -1.97 11.24 5.95
N ASP A 147 -2.98 10.39 6.11
CA ASP A 147 -4.20 10.69 6.86
C ASP A 147 -3.91 10.78 8.36
N GLY A 148 -3.05 9.89 8.89
CA GLY A 148 -2.55 9.98 10.25
C GLY A 148 -1.81 11.29 10.54
N LEU A 149 -1.10 11.86 9.56
CA LEU A 149 -0.49 13.19 9.66
C LEU A 149 -1.55 14.32 9.64
N SER A 150 -2.56 14.19 8.79
CA SER A 150 -3.63 15.17 8.65
C SER A 150 -4.44 15.31 9.94
N ASP A 151 -4.79 14.20 10.59
CA ASP A 151 -5.51 14.18 11.88
C ASP A 151 -4.74 14.89 13.02
N LEU A 152 -3.40 14.86 12.98
CA LEU A 152 -2.57 15.59 13.95
C LEU A 152 -2.55 17.09 13.68
N SER A 153 -2.45 17.48 12.42
CA SER A 153 -2.43 18.90 12.01
C SER A 153 -3.75 19.62 12.32
N HIS A 154 -4.87 18.90 12.29
CA HIS A 154 -6.20 19.41 12.61
C HIS A 154 -6.54 19.40 14.11
N ALA A 155 -5.66 18.88 14.98
CA ALA A 155 -5.86 18.90 16.42
C ALA A 155 -5.80 20.33 17.02
N ASP A 156 -5.31 21.32 16.27
CA ASP A 156 -5.46 22.74 16.59
C ASP A 156 -6.78 23.29 16.00
N PRO A 157 -7.79 23.62 16.83
CA PRO A 157 -9.09 24.12 16.38
C PRO A 157 -9.01 25.47 15.64
N ALA A 158 -7.90 26.21 15.76
CA ALA A 158 -7.67 27.48 15.07
C ALA A 158 -7.21 27.30 13.61
N TRP A 159 -6.84 26.09 13.20
CA TRP A 159 -6.23 25.81 11.91
C TRP A 159 -7.22 25.10 10.95
N GLN A 160 -8.08 25.87 10.28
CA GLN A 160 -9.01 25.36 9.26
C GLN A 160 -8.42 25.45 7.85
N ILE A 161 -7.43 24.61 7.53
CA ILE A 161 -7.08 24.35 6.12
C ILE A 161 -7.98 23.20 5.64
N LYS A 162 -8.58 23.33 4.46
CA LYS A 162 -9.23 22.19 3.80
C LYS A 162 -8.13 21.22 3.40
N PRO A 163 -8.03 20.00 3.97
CA PRO A 163 -7.02 19.07 3.53
C PRO A 163 -7.27 18.72 2.07
N GLU A 164 -6.29 18.98 1.21
CA GLU A 164 -6.29 18.40 -0.13
C GLU A 164 -6.07 16.88 0.02
N PRO A 165 -6.83 16.04 -0.69
CA PRO A 165 -6.67 14.61 -0.59
C PRO A 165 -5.28 14.20 -1.10
N PHE A 166 -4.56 13.43 -0.30
CA PHE A 166 -3.24 12.91 -0.65
C PHE A 166 -3.28 12.12 -1.98
N ASP A 167 -2.40 12.48 -2.92
CA ASP A 167 -2.25 11.82 -4.23
C ASP A 167 -1.24 10.66 -4.12
N ALA A 168 -1.73 9.53 -3.61
CA ALA A 168 -0.95 8.31 -3.42
C ALA A 168 -0.36 7.79 -4.75
N ARG A 169 -1.07 7.96 -5.88
CA ARG A 169 -0.58 7.58 -7.21
C ARG A 169 0.69 8.35 -7.58
N ARG A 170 0.66 9.67 -7.51
CA ARG A 170 1.86 10.48 -7.79
C ARG A 170 2.99 10.17 -6.83
N HIS A 171 2.67 9.93 -5.56
CA HIS A 171 3.66 9.54 -4.57
C HIS A 171 4.37 8.23 -4.96
N LEU A 172 3.62 7.21 -5.40
CA LEU A 172 4.18 5.95 -5.91
C LEU A 172 5.04 6.14 -7.16
N GLU A 173 4.55 6.93 -8.13
CA GLU A 173 5.26 7.23 -9.37
C GLU A 173 6.62 7.86 -9.09
N ASP A 174 6.68 8.78 -8.13
CA ASP A 174 7.90 9.46 -7.73
C ASP A 174 8.84 8.54 -6.96
N ALA A 175 8.31 7.71 -6.07
CA ALA A 175 9.07 6.75 -5.29
C ALA A 175 9.77 5.69 -6.16
N LEU A 176 9.06 5.14 -7.16
CA LEU A 176 9.63 4.19 -8.10
C LEU A 176 10.64 4.86 -9.03
N ARG A 177 10.33 6.06 -9.56
CA ARG A 177 11.21 6.79 -10.47
C ARG A 177 12.55 7.16 -9.82
N GLN A 178 12.52 7.51 -8.54
CA GLN A 178 13.71 7.89 -7.77
C GLN A 178 14.35 6.70 -7.03
N ASN A 179 13.82 5.48 -7.17
CA ASN A 179 14.29 4.28 -6.47
C ASN A 179 14.38 4.48 -4.94
N ARG A 180 13.29 4.93 -4.33
CA ARG A 180 13.27 5.40 -2.93
C ARG A 180 12.02 4.96 -2.17
N VAL A 181 11.49 3.78 -2.44
CA VAL A 181 10.21 3.33 -1.89
C VAL A 181 10.19 3.42 -0.37
N ALA A 182 11.18 2.82 0.31
CA ALA A 182 11.28 2.91 1.77
C ALA A 182 11.37 4.37 2.27
N LYS A 183 12.25 5.17 1.67
CA LYS A 183 12.47 6.57 2.08
C LYS A 183 11.23 7.44 1.86
N SER A 184 10.51 7.25 0.76
CA SER A 184 9.27 7.99 0.47
C SER A 184 8.20 7.75 1.53
N LEU A 185 8.07 6.51 2.00
CA LEU A 185 7.11 6.15 3.05
C LEU A 185 7.55 6.72 4.41
N GLN A 186 8.84 6.66 4.72
CA GLN A 186 9.40 7.26 5.95
C GLN A 186 9.21 8.78 6.02
N GLU A 187 9.25 9.48 4.89
CA GLU A 187 9.04 10.92 4.84
C GLU A 187 7.58 11.31 5.12
N LEU A 188 6.62 10.40 4.94
CA LEU A 188 5.23 10.61 5.36
C LEU A 188 5.08 10.53 6.88
N THR A 189 6.03 9.93 7.60
CA THR A 189 5.96 9.71 9.06
C THR A 189 6.94 10.54 9.86
N SER A 190 7.99 11.06 9.20
CA SER A 190 9.05 11.85 9.84
C SER A 190 8.50 13.14 10.41
N ARG A 191 8.05 13.08 11.66
CA ARG A 191 7.79 14.24 12.51
C ARG A 191 9.10 14.97 12.74
N ASP A 192 9.06 16.30 12.76
CA ASP A 192 10.09 17.07 13.42
C ASP A 192 10.32 16.51 14.84
N PRO A 193 11.58 16.33 15.29
CA PRO A 193 11.90 15.69 16.56
C PRO A 193 11.27 16.35 17.81
N GLU A 194 10.69 17.54 17.68
CA GLU A 194 9.98 18.25 18.75
C GLU A 194 8.65 17.59 19.16
N TYR A 195 8.04 16.71 18.34
CA TYR A 195 6.72 16.10 18.60
C TYR A 195 6.73 14.57 18.82
N ALA A 196 7.87 13.99 19.20
CA ALA A 196 8.04 12.57 19.51
C ALA A 196 7.42 12.12 20.87
N GLY A 197 6.39 12.83 21.34
CA GLY A 197 5.71 12.58 22.60
C GLY A 197 4.38 11.83 22.43
N GLY A 198 4.47 10.52 22.24
CA GLY A 198 3.35 9.58 22.46
C GLY A 198 2.40 9.39 21.28
N ARG A 199 2.11 8.11 20.98
CA ARG A 199 0.76 7.62 20.63
C ARG A 199 0.77 6.10 20.45
N ALA A 200 0.00 5.42 21.29
CA ALA A 200 -0.65 4.17 20.94
C ALA A 200 -1.99 4.55 20.28
N TYR A 201 -2.28 4.02 19.10
CA TYR A 201 -3.57 4.21 18.45
C TYR A 201 -4.60 3.26 19.10
N PRO A 202 -5.83 3.70 19.41
CA PRO A 202 -6.89 2.78 19.77
C PRO A 202 -7.34 2.03 18.51
N THR A 203 -7.13 0.72 18.49
CA THR A 203 -7.74 -0.22 17.54
C THR A 203 -9.24 0.05 17.47
N MET A 204 -9.76 0.44 16.30
CA MET A 204 -11.19 0.55 16.08
C MET A 204 -11.76 -0.86 15.92
N CYS A 205 -12.03 -1.53 17.05
CA CYS A 205 -12.70 -2.81 17.07
C CYS A 205 -14.15 -2.67 16.56
N ALA A 206 -14.48 -3.50 15.58
CA ALA A 206 -15.78 -3.67 14.97
C ALA A 206 -16.92 -3.73 15.99
N SER A 207 -17.92 -2.86 15.84
CA SER A 207 -19.17 -2.94 16.59
C SER A 207 -20.30 -3.36 15.67
N SER A 208 -20.64 -4.65 15.70
CA SER A 208 -22.03 -5.11 15.59
C SER A 208 -22.13 -6.57 16.00
N ARG A 209 -22.52 -6.80 17.26
CA ARG A 209 -23.55 -7.78 17.67
C ARG A 209 -23.78 -7.71 19.20
N ASP A 210 -24.89 -7.08 19.50
CA ASP A 210 -25.96 -7.53 20.40
C ASP A 210 -25.86 -7.42 21.94
N SER A 211 -26.99 -6.91 22.44
CA SER A 211 -27.65 -7.02 23.75
C SER A 211 -26.88 -6.81 25.06
N GLY A 212 -27.20 -5.70 25.73
CA GLY A 212 -27.17 -5.63 27.18
C GLY A 212 -26.85 -4.27 27.78
N THR A 213 -27.82 -3.35 27.79
CA THR A 213 -27.76 -2.22 28.74
C THR A 213 -28.04 -2.70 30.16
N PRO A 214 -27.23 -2.30 31.16
CA PRO A 214 -27.72 -2.17 32.53
C PRO A 214 -27.80 -0.69 32.93
N ARG A 215 -28.95 -0.32 33.49
CA ARG A 215 -29.21 0.99 34.11
C ARG A 215 -28.58 1.07 35.52
N SER A 216 -28.01 2.25 35.81
CA SER A 216 -28.00 3.00 37.10
C SER A 216 -27.32 2.38 38.34
N PRO A 217 -26.84 3.17 39.34
CA PRO A 217 -27.62 4.22 40.02
C PRO A 217 -26.93 5.58 40.19
N SER A 218 -27.73 6.62 40.02
CA SER A 218 -27.53 7.98 40.52
C SER A 218 -27.56 8.04 42.07
N SER A 219 -26.62 8.78 42.68
CA SER A 219 -26.73 9.45 44.00
C SER A 219 -25.46 10.27 44.30
N PRO A 220 -25.47 11.25 45.22
CA PRO A 220 -26.33 12.43 45.26
C PRO A 220 -25.49 13.73 45.19
N SER A 221 -26.10 14.81 44.70
CA SER A 221 -25.53 16.15 44.66
C SER A 221 -25.32 16.69 46.08
N ASN A 222 -24.07 17.03 46.41
CA ASN A 222 -23.71 17.74 47.64
C ASN A 222 -23.62 19.25 47.31
N SER A 223 -24.67 20.00 47.66
CA SER A 223 -24.67 21.47 47.55
C SER A 223 -24.12 22.07 48.84
N PRO A 224 -23.11 22.97 48.80
CA PRO A 224 -22.74 23.74 49.97
C PRO A 224 -23.70 24.92 50.15
N SER A 225 -24.30 24.98 51.33
CA SER A 225 -25.06 26.13 51.83
C SER A 225 -24.15 27.36 51.97
N LEU A 226 -24.58 28.50 51.44
CA LEU A 226 -24.13 29.81 51.92
C LEU A 226 -25.35 30.62 52.36
N THR A 227 -25.45 30.72 53.68
CA THR A 227 -26.30 31.62 54.45
C THR A 227 -25.87 33.07 54.18
N THR A 228 -26.82 33.98 53.95
CA THR A 228 -26.68 35.38 54.37
C THR A 228 -28.05 35.98 54.64
N THR A 229 -28.28 36.20 55.93
CA THR A 229 -29.26 37.10 56.53
C THR A 229 -28.88 38.56 56.28
N ARG A 230 -29.84 39.41 55.84
CA ARG A 230 -30.06 40.81 56.28
C ARG A 230 -31.32 41.35 55.59
N ASP A 231 -32.46 41.51 56.26
CA ASP A 231 -32.86 42.60 57.17
C ASP A 231 -33.17 43.93 56.44
N ARG A 232 -34.45 44.13 56.06
CA ARG A 232 -35.32 45.25 56.47
C ARG A 232 -36.73 45.11 55.91
#